data_AF-A0A840TYM9-F1
#
_entry.id   AF-A0A840TYM9-F1
#
_cell.length_a   1.000
_cell.length_b   1.000
_cell.length_c   1.000
_cell.angle_alpha   90.00
_cell.angle_beta   90.00
_cell.angle_gamma   90.00
#
_symmetry.space_group_name_H-M   'P 1'
#
loop_
_entity.id
_entity.type
_entity.pdbx_description
1 polymer ?
#
loop_
_entity_poly.entity_id
_entity_poly.type
_entity_poly.pdbx_seq_one_letter_code
_entity_poly.pdbx_strand_id
1 'polypeptide(L)'
;MKKGIRILWLFLGGLLPLPTADATPPADPLTALIQEAIRRVVRQVDLSIQRRQNAVIRLQNAQKVLENTMTRLHLDEIADWVRQQRDLYQEYYEELKKVKAVIASYYRIKEIADKQARIVTQYRTAWARFQRDDHFSPDERAYLLRVYTGMLEETARSVDLLTRVVRSFTTQMSDAQRLALIDQVARQVNRIDGELSNFNRENQSLSLSRAKEASDAKQTRALYGLDDA
;
A
#
# COMPACT_ATOMS: atom_id res chain seq x y z
N MET A 1 32.52 28.84 -40.43
CA MET A 1 33.18 27.51 -40.37
C MET A 1 32.18 26.48 -40.91
N LYS A 2 32.04 26.26 -42.23
CA LYS A 2 32.80 25.34 -43.11
C LYS A 2 33.22 24.02 -42.45
N LYS A 3 32.70 22.91 -42.99
CA LYS A 3 33.23 21.53 -43.20
C LYS A 3 31.98 20.65 -43.45
N GLY A 4 31.67 20.08 -44.61
CA GLY A 4 32.48 19.60 -45.74
C GLY A 4 32.90 18.16 -45.49
N ILE A 5 32.28 17.19 -46.18
CA ILE A 5 32.86 15.91 -46.63
C ILE A 5 32.02 15.41 -47.81
N ARG A 6 32.72 14.80 -48.76
CA ARG A 6 32.43 14.63 -50.18
C ARG A 6 32.75 13.16 -50.52
N ILE A 7 32.09 12.64 -51.56
CA ILE A 7 32.53 11.57 -52.49
C ILE A 7 32.25 10.10 -52.10
N LEU A 8 31.50 9.40 -52.98
CA LEU A 8 31.88 8.19 -53.75
C LEU A 8 30.68 7.85 -54.68
N TRP A 9 30.60 8.14 -55.99
CA TRP A 9 31.33 7.72 -57.20
C TRP A 9 31.26 6.21 -57.56
N LEU A 10 30.93 5.97 -58.84
CA LEU A 10 30.99 4.73 -59.67
C LEU A 10 29.81 3.74 -59.64
N PHE A 11 29.27 3.19 -60.75
CA PHE A 11 29.43 3.23 -62.23
C PHE A 11 28.18 2.46 -62.79
N LEU A 12 27.66 2.54 -64.03
CA LEU A 12 28.25 2.01 -65.27
C LEU A 12 27.22 2.13 -66.44
N GLY A 13 27.71 2.62 -67.60
CA GLY A 13 27.19 2.32 -68.96
C GLY A 13 26.25 3.36 -69.56
N GLY A 14 26.58 4.18 -70.57
CA GLY A 14 27.70 4.21 -71.51
C GLY A 14 27.15 4.54 -72.90
N LEU A 15 27.60 5.64 -73.52
CA LEU A 15 27.97 5.81 -74.94
C LEU A 15 28.04 7.31 -75.29
N LEU A 16 29.27 7.82 -75.45
CA LEU A 16 29.58 9.03 -76.21
C LEU A 16 29.80 8.63 -77.68
N PRO A 17 29.48 9.52 -78.63
CA PRO A 17 30.57 10.31 -79.22
C PRO A 17 30.21 11.81 -79.35
N LEU A 18 31.21 12.67 -79.10
CA LEU A 18 31.34 14.01 -79.69
C LEU A 18 31.91 13.83 -81.12
N PRO A 19 31.79 14.78 -82.09
CA PRO A 19 31.72 16.24 -81.90
C PRO A 19 30.79 17.00 -82.89
N THR A 20 30.49 18.28 -82.63
CA THR A 20 30.38 19.36 -83.64
C THR A 20 30.43 20.68 -82.86
N ALA A 21 31.61 21.31 -82.82
CA ALA A 21 31.96 22.43 -83.69
C ALA A 21 31.06 23.66 -83.43
N ASP A 22 31.59 24.57 -82.63
CA ASP A 22 31.11 25.95 -82.53
C ASP A 22 31.08 26.58 -83.93
N ALA A 23 29.88 26.86 -84.44
CA ALA A 23 29.68 27.82 -85.51
C ALA A 23 28.27 28.44 -85.38
N THR A 24 28.23 29.75 -85.20
CA THR A 24 27.07 30.58 -85.52
C THR A 24 27.56 31.69 -86.46
N PRO A 25 26.71 32.34 -87.28
CA PRO A 25 25.60 31.84 -88.11
C PRO A 25 25.73 32.35 -89.57
N PRO A 26 24.82 31.98 -90.50
CA PRO A 26 23.79 32.98 -90.87
C PRO A 26 22.39 32.38 -91.05
N ALA A 27 21.41 33.27 -90.83
CA ALA A 27 19.97 33.15 -90.98
C ALA A 27 19.43 32.04 -91.91
N ASP A 28 18.76 31.06 -91.30
CA ASP A 28 17.69 30.28 -91.93
C ASP A 28 16.48 30.26 -90.99
N PRO A 29 15.28 30.69 -91.42
CA PRO A 29 14.09 30.77 -90.55
C PRO A 29 13.64 29.41 -90.01
N LEU A 30 14.05 28.32 -90.65
CA LEU A 30 13.68 26.95 -90.29
C LEU A 30 14.41 26.43 -89.03
N THR A 31 15.70 26.71 -88.85
CA THR A 31 16.49 26.14 -87.74
C THR A 31 16.20 26.83 -86.40
N ALA A 32 15.97 28.16 -86.41
CA ALA A 32 15.52 28.91 -85.23
C ALA A 32 14.10 28.48 -84.78
N LEU A 33 13.21 28.20 -85.73
CA LEU A 33 11.86 27.71 -85.46
C LEU A 33 11.87 26.32 -84.80
N ILE A 34 12.74 25.41 -85.28
CA ILE A 34 12.90 24.07 -84.70
C ILE A 34 13.47 24.16 -83.28
N GLN A 35 14.47 25.01 -83.03
CA GLN A 35 15.04 25.19 -81.69
C GLN A 35 14.03 25.77 -80.69
N GLU A 36 13.17 26.70 -81.13
CA GLU A 36 12.12 27.25 -80.27
C GLU A 36 10.98 26.25 -80.01
N ALA A 37 10.62 25.42 -81.00
CA ALA A 37 9.65 24.33 -80.85
C ALA A 37 10.13 23.28 -79.83
N ILE A 38 11.39 22.83 -79.93
CA ILE A 38 12.00 21.89 -78.97
C ILE A 38 12.00 22.49 -77.55
N ARG A 39 12.36 23.77 -77.41
CA ARG A 39 12.35 24.47 -76.11
C ARG A 39 10.95 24.61 -75.50
N ARG A 40 9.89 24.71 -76.31
CA ARG A 40 8.50 24.70 -75.85
C ARG A 40 8.04 23.32 -75.40
N VAL A 41 8.38 22.27 -76.16
CA VAL A 41 8.06 20.87 -75.81
C VAL A 41 8.75 20.46 -74.51
N VAL A 42 10.04 20.75 -74.35
CA VAL A 42 10.79 20.45 -73.12
C VAL A 42 10.18 21.14 -71.89
N ARG A 43 9.79 22.42 -71.99
CA ARG A 43 9.11 23.13 -70.90
C ARG A 43 7.74 22.54 -70.57
N GLN A 44 6.97 22.10 -71.56
CA GLN A 44 5.68 21.45 -71.31
C GLN A 44 5.85 20.08 -70.65
N VAL A 45 6.82 19.29 -71.10
CA VAL A 45 7.15 17.99 -70.49
C VAL A 45 7.64 18.19 -69.06
N ASP A 46 8.52 19.16 -68.81
CA ASP A 46 8.99 19.55 -67.47
C ASP A 46 7.81 19.97 -66.56
N LEU A 47 6.92 20.85 -67.03
CA LEU A 47 5.71 21.24 -66.29
C LEU A 47 4.79 20.04 -66.00
N SER A 48 4.65 19.11 -66.94
CA SER A 48 3.84 17.90 -66.76
C SER A 48 4.45 16.95 -65.72
N ILE A 49 5.78 16.82 -65.71
CA ILE A 49 6.55 16.04 -64.73
C ILE A 49 6.43 16.69 -63.36
N GLN A 50 6.56 18.02 -63.26
CA GLN A 50 6.38 18.76 -62.01
C GLN A 50 4.97 18.60 -61.44
N ARG A 51 3.91 18.66 -62.27
CA ARG A 51 2.53 18.43 -61.80
C ARG A 51 2.36 17.02 -61.23
N ARG A 52 2.94 16.01 -61.89
CA ARG A 52 2.90 14.62 -61.42
C ARG A 52 3.69 14.46 -60.11
N GLN A 53 4.89 15.02 -60.02
CA GLN A 53 5.69 15.02 -58.80
C GLN A 53 4.95 15.74 -57.65
N ASN A 54 4.35 16.90 -57.90
CA ASN A 54 3.54 17.63 -56.91
C ASN A 54 2.29 16.85 -56.48
N ALA A 55 1.69 16.04 -57.35
CA ALA A 55 0.63 15.12 -56.96
C ALA A 55 1.14 13.99 -56.05
N VAL A 56 2.29 13.39 -56.38
CA VAL A 56 2.93 12.35 -55.56
C VAL A 56 3.35 12.89 -54.18
N ILE A 57 3.97 14.07 -54.12
CA ILE A 57 4.36 14.73 -52.86
C ILE A 57 3.12 14.97 -51.97
N ARG A 58 1.99 15.42 -52.55
CA ARG A 58 0.74 15.60 -51.79
C ARG A 58 0.21 14.28 -51.23
N LEU A 59 0.24 13.21 -52.03
CA LEU A 59 -0.18 11.88 -51.58
C LEU A 59 0.73 11.33 -50.48
N GLN A 60 2.05 11.50 -50.61
CA GLN A 60 3.01 11.11 -49.57
C GLN A 60 2.81 11.90 -48.28
N ASN A 61 2.58 13.21 -48.37
CA ASN A 61 2.28 14.03 -47.19
C ASN A 61 0.97 13.64 -46.54
N ALA A 62 -0.08 13.36 -47.32
CA ALA A 62 -1.35 12.85 -46.81
C ALA A 62 -1.16 11.48 -46.12
N GLN A 63 -0.38 10.57 -46.70
CA GLN A 63 -0.04 9.28 -46.09
C GLN A 63 0.73 9.45 -44.77
N LYS A 64 1.73 10.34 -44.73
CA LYS A 64 2.49 10.64 -43.50
C LYS A 64 1.60 11.24 -42.40
N VAL A 65 0.67 12.13 -42.76
CA VAL A 65 -0.30 12.67 -41.79
C VAL A 65 -1.17 11.54 -41.25
N LEU A 66 -1.65 10.66 -42.13
CA LEU A 66 -2.50 9.53 -41.75
C LEU A 66 -1.73 8.53 -40.85
N GLU A 67 -0.50 8.20 -41.20
CA GLU A 67 0.40 7.36 -40.39
C GLU A 67 0.68 7.98 -39.01
N ASN A 68 0.98 9.28 -38.96
CA ASN A 68 1.16 9.99 -37.69
C ASN A 68 -0.13 10.00 -36.85
N THR A 69 -1.30 10.20 -37.46
CA THR A 69 -2.58 10.16 -36.74
C THR A 69 -2.90 8.76 -36.22
N MET A 70 -2.69 7.71 -37.03
CA MET A 70 -2.93 6.32 -36.61
C MET A 70 -1.96 5.92 -35.51
N THR A 71 -0.69 6.29 -35.63
CA THR A 71 0.33 6.05 -34.59
C THR A 71 -0.06 6.76 -33.29
N ARG A 72 -0.52 8.01 -33.39
CA ARG A 72 -0.98 8.77 -32.21
C ARG A 72 -2.21 8.13 -31.57
N LEU A 73 -3.22 7.74 -32.36
CA LEU A 73 -4.40 7.04 -31.87
C LEU A 73 -4.03 5.73 -31.15
N HIS A 74 -3.14 4.92 -31.73
CA HIS A 74 -2.65 3.70 -31.07
C HIS A 74 -1.88 3.99 -29.78
N LEU A 75 -1.07 5.04 -29.74
CA LEU A 75 -0.39 5.45 -28.51
C LEU A 75 -1.38 5.93 -27.44
N ASP A 76 -2.42 6.67 -27.84
CA ASP A 76 -3.48 7.13 -26.95
C ASP A 76 -4.29 5.92 -26.41
N GLU A 77 -4.63 4.95 -27.26
CA GLU A 77 -5.28 3.69 -26.85
C GLU A 77 -4.42 2.87 -25.87
N ILE A 78 -3.12 2.75 -26.12
CA ILE A 78 -2.19 2.08 -25.20
C ILE A 78 -2.11 2.86 -23.88
N ALA A 79 -2.03 4.18 -23.93
CA ALA A 79 -1.99 5.01 -22.73
C ALA A 79 -3.29 4.91 -21.92
N ASP A 80 -4.44 4.84 -22.57
CA ASP A 80 -5.75 4.61 -21.94
C ASP A 80 -5.82 3.22 -21.30
N TRP A 81 -5.39 2.19 -22.02
CA TRP A 81 -5.34 0.83 -21.50
C TRP A 81 -4.41 0.71 -20.28
N VAL A 82 -3.21 1.31 -20.33
CA VAL A 82 -2.27 1.33 -19.19
C VAL A 82 -2.87 2.08 -18.00
N ARG A 83 -3.55 3.21 -18.23
CA ARG A 83 -4.25 3.95 -17.16
C ARG A 83 -5.34 3.10 -16.52
N GLN A 84 -6.22 2.52 -17.32
CA GLN A 84 -7.32 1.69 -16.85
C GLN A 84 -6.80 0.47 -16.07
N GLN A 85 -5.72 -0.16 -16.55
CA GLN A 85 -5.10 -1.28 -15.84
C GLN A 85 -4.47 -0.84 -14.51
N ARG A 86 -3.80 0.32 -14.48
CA ARG A 86 -3.27 0.88 -13.22
C ARG A 86 -4.39 1.15 -12.22
N ASP A 87 -5.48 1.77 -12.67
CA ASP A 87 -6.59 2.14 -11.79
C ASP A 87 -7.32 0.89 -11.25
N LEU A 88 -7.53 -0.14 -12.08
CA LEU A 88 -8.04 -1.45 -11.64
C LEU A 88 -7.14 -2.12 -10.60
N TYR A 89 -5.83 -2.15 -10.83
CA TYR A 89 -4.90 -2.71 -9.84
C TYR A 89 -4.88 -1.88 -8.56
N GLN A 90 -4.95 -0.55 -8.67
CA GLN A 90 -4.99 0.33 -7.52
C GLN A 90 -6.22 0.02 -6.66
N GLU A 91 -7.41 -0.05 -7.26
CA GLU A 91 -8.66 -0.41 -6.57
C GLU A 91 -8.53 -1.78 -5.88
N TYR A 92 -8.06 -2.79 -6.60
CA TYR A 92 -7.83 -4.13 -6.03
C TYR A 92 -6.89 -4.11 -4.81
N TYR A 93 -5.75 -3.41 -4.91
CA TYR A 93 -4.81 -3.31 -3.80
C TYR A 93 -5.37 -2.50 -2.62
N GLU A 94 -6.19 -1.49 -2.88
CA GLU A 94 -6.89 -0.74 -1.84
C GLU A 94 -7.93 -1.60 -1.10
N GLU A 95 -8.71 -2.41 -1.82
CA GLU A 95 -9.63 -3.38 -1.23
C GLU A 95 -8.90 -4.43 -0.38
N LEU A 96 -7.82 -5.01 -0.91
CA LEU A 96 -7.02 -5.99 -0.18
C LEU A 96 -6.45 -5.41 1.11
N LYS A 97 -5.99 -4.16 1.08
CA LYS A 97 -5.52 -3.44 2.29
C LYS A 97 -6.65 -3.27 3.31
N LYS A 98 -7.86 -2.90 2.87
CA LYS A 98 -9.04 -2.75 3.75
C LYS A 98 -9.38 -4.08 4.43
N VAL A 99 -9.46 -5.18 3.66
CA VAL A 99 -9.74 -6.53 4.21
C VAL A 99 -8.68 -6.92 5.23
N LYS A 100 -7.39 -6.72 4.90
CA LYS A 100 -6.29 -7.03 5.82
C LYS A 100 -6.37 -6.22 7.12
N ALA A 101 -6.72 -4.94 7.06
CA ALA A 101 -6.87 -4.08 8.23
C ALA A 101 -8.03 -4.53 9.14
N VAL A 102 -9.14 -4.96 8.54
CA VAL A 102 -10.29 -5.53 9.28
C VAL A 102 -9.86 -6.82 9.99
N ILE A 103 -9.21 -7.75 9.28
CA ILE A 103 -8.73 -9.01 9.86
C ILE A 103 -7.76 -8.75 11.02
N ALA A 104 -6.79 -7.85 10.84
CA ALA A 104 -5.84 -7.48 11.89
C ALA A 104 -6.55 -6.90 13.13
N SER A 105 -7.59 -6.09 12.93
CA SER A 105 -8.41 -5.56 14.02
C SER A 105 -9.14 -6.68 14.77
N TYR A 106 -9.70 -7.67 14.06
CA TYR A 106 -10.33 -8.84 14.68
C TYR A 106 -9.35 -9.66 15.53
N TYR A 107 -8.14 -9.92 15.03
CA TYR A 107 -7.11 -10.62 15.81
C TYR A 107 -6.80 -9.88 17.11
N ARG A 108 -6.67 -8.55 17.04
CA ARG A 108 -6.38 -7.72 18.21
C ARG A 108 -7.52 -7.73 19.23
N ILE A 109 -8.76 -7.68 18.75
CA ILE A 109 -9.96 -7.81 19.60
C ILE A 109 -9.97 -9.17 20.29
N LYS A 110 -9.65 -10.25 19.57
CA LYS A 110 -9.55 -11.60 20.13
C LYS A 110 -8.49 -11.68 21.22
N GLU A 111 -7.30 -11.14 21.01
CA GLU A 111 -6.23 -11.13 22.03
C GLU A 111 -6.66 -10.44 23.32
N ILE A 112 -7.38 -9.32 23.21
CA ILE A 112 -7.92 -8.58 24.35
C ILE A 112 -8.98 -9.43 25.07
N ALA A 113 -9.89 -10.06 24.33
CA ALA A 113 -10.92 -10.94 24.89
C ALA A 113 -10.32 -12.15 25.62
N ASP A 114 -9.31 -12.80 25.02
CA ASP A 114 -8.58 -13.90 25.64
C ASP A 114 -7.88 -13.44 26.93
N LYS A 115 -7.35 -12.21 26.95
CA LYS A 115 -6.74 -11.63 28.15
C LYS A 115 -7.76 -11.35 29.25
N GLN A 116 -8.95 -10.85 28.92
CA GLN A 116 -10.04 -10.68 29.88
C GLN A 116 -10.50 -12.02 30.48
N ALA A 117 -10.59 -13.08 29.66
CA ALA A 117 -10.90 -14.42 30.16
C ALA A 117 -9.83 -14.95 31.14
N ARG A 118 -8.55 -14.66 30.87
CA ARG A 118 -7.45 -14.98 31.80
C ARG A 118 -7.56 -14.21 33.11
N ILE A 119 -7.88 -12.92 33.09
CA ILE A 119 -8.08 -12.10 34.31
C ILE A 119 -9.17 -12.74 35.21
N VAL A 120 -10.33 -13.10 34.63
CA VAL A 120 -11.42 -13.74 35.39
C VAL A 120 -10.96 -15.08 35.98
N THR A 121 -10.20 -15.88 35.22
CA THR A 121 -9.69 -17.17 35.69
C THR A 121 -8.66 -17.00 36.82
N GLN A 122 -7.76 -16.02 36.69
CA GLN A 122 -6.78 -15.67 37.73
C GLN A 122 -7.48 -15.22 39.02
N TYR A 123 -8.49 -14.34 38.91
CA TYR A 123 -9.32 -13.94 40.03
C TYR A 123 -9.94 -15.15 40.73
N ARG A 124 -10.68 -16.00 39.99
CA ARG A 124 -11.38 -17.16 40.58
C ARG A 124 -10.41 -18.09 41.32
N THR A 125 -9.23 -18.29 40.73
CA THR A 125 -8.18 -19.14 41.30
C THR A 125 -7.58 -18.52 42.56
N ALA A 126 -7.24 -17.23 42.53
CA ALA A 126 -6.67 -16.52 43.67
C ALA A 126 -7.67 -16.40 44.83
N TRP A 127 -8.92 -16.02 44.55
CA TRP A 127 -9.98 -15.91 45.54
C TRP A 127 -10.29 -17.24 46.24
N ALA A 128 -10.31 -18.35 45.48
CA ALA A 128 -10.49 -19.68 46.07
C ALA A 128 -9.34 -20.08 47.02
N ARG A 129 -8.13 -19.56 46.82
CA ARG A 129 -7.00 -19.77 47.74
C ARG A 129 -7.15 -18.91 48.99
N PHE A 130 -7.40 -17.61 48.83
CA PHE A 130 -7.52 -16.68 49.97
C PHE A 130 -8.72 -16.98 50.88
N GLN A 131 -9.79 -17.59 50.35
CA GLN A 131 -10.90 -18.06 51.19
C GLN A 131 -10.54 -19.24 52.11
N ARG A 132 -9.57 -20.06 51.72
CA ARG A 132 -9.12 -21.23 52.50
C ARG A 132 -7.90 -20.94 53.36
N ASP A 133 -7.44 -19.70 53.34
CA ASP A 133 -6.24 -19.28 54.03
C ASP A 133 -6.61 -18.72 55.42
N ASP A 134 -6.17 -19.44 56.45
CA ASP A 134 -6.45 -19.13 57.85
C ASP A 134 -5.65 -17.91 58.37
N HIS A 135 -4.68 -17.41 57.60
CA HIS A 135 -3.85 -16.27 57.98
C HIS A 135 -4.49 -14.90 57.68
N PHE A 136 -5.73 -14.89 57.16
CA PHE A 136 -6.52 -13.68 56.96
C PHE A 136 -7.68 -13.61 57.95
N SER A 137 -7.96 -12.40 58.45
CA SER A 137 -9.15 -12.16 59.25
C SER A 137 -10.42 -12.10 58.37
N PRO A 138 -11.63 -12.25 58.95
CA PRO A 138 -12.88 -12.05 58.21
C PRO A 138 -12.97 -10.67 57.55
N ASP A 139 -12.52 -9.62 58.24
CA ASP A 139 -12.56 -8.24 57.74
C ASP A 139 -11.58 -8.03 56.57
N GLU A 140 -10.39 -8.64 56.65
CA GLU A 140 -9.42 -8.62 55.56
C GLU A 140 -9.96 -9.35 54.33
N ARG A 141 -10.58 -10.52 54.49
CA ARG A 141 -11.24 -11.22 53.38
C ARG A 141 -12.35 -10.38 52.75
N ALA A 142 -13.13 -9.66 53.55
CA ALA A 142 -14.15 -8.74 53.04
C ALA A 142 -13.53 -7.58 52.23
N TYR A 143 -12.39 -7.06 52.67
CA TYR A 143 -11.62 -6.07 51.91
C TYR A 143 -11.10 -6.63 50.58
N LEU A 144 -10.49 -7.82 50.58
CA LEU A 144 -10.02 -8.49 49.37
C LEU A 144 -11.15 -8.67 48.36
N LEU A 145 -12.32 -9.13 48.82
CA LEU A 145 -13.51 -9.29 47.99
C LEU A 145 -13.95 -7.97 47.34
N ARG A 146 -13.93 -6.86 48.09
CA ARG A 146 -14.31 -5.54 47.58
C ARG A 146 -13.36 -5.08 46.47
N VAL A 147 -12.05 -5.23 46.67
CA VAL A 147 -11.04 -4.87 45.66
C VAL A 147 -11.22 -5.71 44.40
N TYR A 148 -11.39 -7.02 44.53
CA TYR A 148 -11.64 -7.89 43.39
C TYR A 148 -12.93 -7.56 42.64
N THR A 149 -14.00 -7.26 43.36
CA THR A 149 -15.27 -6.87 42.75
C THR A 149 -15.10 -5.62 41.89
N GLY A 150 -14.36 -4.61 42.37
CA GLY A 150 -14.03 -3.42 41.59
C GLY A 150 -13.27 -3.73 40.30
N MET A 151 -12.24 -4.60 40.37
CA MET A 151 -11.47 -5.01 39.18
C MET A 151 -12.33 -5.78 38.16
N LEU A 152 -13.25 -6.62 38.64
CA LEU A 152 -14.17 -7.37 37.77
C LEU A 152 -15.22 -6.47 37.12
N GLU A 153 -15.73 -5.47 37.83
CA GLU A 153 -16.61 -4.45 37.26
C GLU A 153 -15.90 -3.65 36.16
N GLU A 154 -14.64 -3.28 36.36
CA GLU A 154 -13.82 -2.64 35.32
C GLU A 154 -13.58 -3.56 34.11
N THR A 155 -13.36 -4.85 34.37
CA THR A 155 -13.23 -5.86 33.31
C THR A 155 -14.53 -5.95 32.51
N ALA A 156 -15.69 -5.98 33.18
CA ALA A 156 -17.01 -6.02 32.54
C ALA A 156 -17.28 -4.77 31.70
N ARG A 157 -16.93 -3.58 32.20
CA ARG A 157 -17.01 -2.32 31.42
C ARG A 157 -16.14 -2.38 30.16
N SER A 158 -14.95 -2.96 30.27
CA SER A 158 -14.04 -3.14 29.12
C SER A 158 -14.63 -4.08 28.05
N VAL A 159 -15.35 -5.13 28.46
CA VAL A 159 -16.07 -6.04 27.55
C VAL A 159 -17.20 -5.33 26.81
N ASP A 160 -17.96 -4.45 27.47
CA ASP A 160 -19.03 -3.68 26.82
C ASP A 160 -18.46 -2.77 25.72
N LEU A 161 -17.36 -2.06 26.02
CA LEU A 161 -16.65 -1.24 25.05
C LEU A 161 -16.15 -2.05 23.85
N LEU A 162 -15.57 -3.22 24.09
CA LEU A 162 -15.10 -4.13 23.04
C LEU A 162 -16.28 -4.64 22.17
N THR A 163 -17.43 -4.90 22.79
CA THR A 163 -18.66 -5.30 22.08
C THR A 163 -19.16 -4.17 21.16
N ARG A 164 -19.07 -2.91 21.60
CA ARG A 164 -19.38 -1.75 20.75
C ARG A 164 -18.44 -1.65 19.55
N VAL A 165 -17.14 -1.92 19.73
CA VAL A 165 -16.18 -1.99 18.61
C VAL A 165 -16.59 -3.07 17.61
N VAL A 166 -16.95 -4.27 18.07
CA VAL A 166 -17.36 -5.35 17.16
C VAL A 166 -18.63 -4.96 16.38
N ARG A 167 -19.62 -4.36 17.05
CA ARG A 167 -20.83 -3.82 16.40
C ARG A 167 -20.53 -2.62 15.48
N SER A 168 -19.43 -1.92 15.69
CA SER A 168 -19.02 -0.81 14.81
C SER A 168 -18.59 -1.27 13.41
N PHE A 169 -18.34 -2.57 13.19
CA PHE A 169 -18.11 -3.11 11.84
C PHE A 169 -19.38 -3.11 10.98
N THR A 170 -20.57 -2.98 11.60
CA THR A 170 -21.86 -2.86 10.90
C THR A 170 -22.46 -1.45 10.96
N THR A 171 -21.78 -0.48 11.58
CA THR A 171 -22.28 0.91 11.77
C THR A 171 -21.23 1.96 11.35
N GLN A 172 -21.61 3.24 11.29
CA GLN A 172 -20.87 4.34 10.63
C GLN A 172 -19.59 4.85 11.35
N MET A 173 -18.88 4.02 12.09
CA MET A 173 -17.67 4.47 12.81
C MET A 173 -16.44 4.44 11.90
N SER A 174 -15.62 5.50 11.93
CA SER A 174 -14.40 5.55 11.12
C SER A 174 -13.33 4.58 11.64
N ASP A 175 -12.46 4.10 10.76
CA ASP A 175 -11.38 3.17 11.12
C ASP A 175 -10.42 3.75 12.17
N ALA A 176 -10.16 5.06 12.11
CA ALA A 176 -9.32 5.74 13.10
C ALA A 176 -9.96 5.72 14.50
N GLN A 177 -11.26 6.02 14.60
CA GLN A 177 -11.98 5.95 15.87
C GLN A 177 -12.02 4.53 16.42
N ARG A 178 -12.12 3.53 15.53
CA ARG A 178 -12.14 2.11 15.87
C ARG A 178 -10.83 1.66 16.48
N LEU A 179 -9.73 1.98 15.81
CA LEU A 179 -8.39 1.67 16.33
C LEU A 179 -8.12 2.37 17.65
N ALA A 180 -8.52 3.64 17.79
CA ALA A 180 -8.38 4.38 19.05
C ALA A 180 -9.16 3.72 20.21
N LEU A 181 -10.38 3.24 19.93
CA LEU A 181 -11.19 2.55 20.94
C LEU A 181 -10.59 1.18 21.30
N ILE A 182 -10.11 0.41 20.32
CA ILE A 182 -9.38 -0.86 20.56
C ILE A 182 -8.15 -0.59 21.44
N ASP A 183 -7.37 0.43 21.14
CA ASP A 183 -6.19 0.83 21.91
C ASP A 183 -6.54 1.20 23.35
N GLN A 184 -7.63 1.95 23.53
CA GLN A 184 -8.11 2.34 24.85
C GLN A 184 -8.50 1.12 25.68
N VAL A 185 -9.28 0.19 25.11
CA VAL A 185 -9.68 -1.04 25.80
C VAL A 185 -8.46 -1.91 26.11
N ALA A 186 -7.52 -2.05 25.17
CA ALA A 186 -6.29 -2.80 25.38
C ALA A 186 -5.46 -2.25 26.55
N ARG A 187 -5.30 -0.91 26.63
CA ARG A 187 -4.60 -0.26 27.76
C ARG A 187 -5.32 -0.51 29.09
N GLN A 188 -6.64 -0.44 29.11
CA GLN A 188 -7.42 -0.71 30.32
C GLN A 188 -7.25 -2.15 30.80
N VAL A 189 -7.40 -3.13 29.89
CA VAL A 189 -7.23 -4.55 30.21
C VAL A 189 -5.80 -4.85 30.68
N ASN A 190 -4.79 -4.24 30.08
CA ASN A 190 -3.40 -4.39 30.52
C ASN A 190 -3.16 -3.82 31.91
N ARG A 191 -3.80 -2.70 32.26
CA ARG A 191 -3.71 -2.11 33.59
C ARG A 191 -4.31 -3.03 34.65
N ILE A 192 -5.55 -3.51 34.42
CA ILE A 192 -6.26 -4.41 35.32
C ILE A 192 -5.48 -5.71 35.53
N ASP A 193 -4.91 -6.28 34.47
CA ASP A 193 -4.06 -7.47 34.54
C ASP A 193 -2.83 -7.25 35.45
N GLY A 194 -2.19 -6.08 35.33
CA GLY A 194 -1.07 -5.69 36.18
C GLY A 194 -1.47 -5.45 37.64
N GLU A 195 -2.57 -4.73 37.87
CA GLU A 195 -3.14 -4.48 39.21
C GLU A 195 -3.52 -5.79 39.91
N LEU A 196 -4.21 -6.70 39.21
CA LEU A 196 -4.57 -8.01 39.72
C LEU A 196 -3.32 -8.83 40.08
N SER A 197 -2.32 -8.84 39.19
CA SER A 197 -1.07 -9.57 39.41
C SER A 197 -0.30 -9.05 40.63
N ASN A 198 -0.21 -7.73 40.78
CA ASN A 198 0.47 -7.10 41.91
C ASN A 198 -0.28 -7.36 43.21
N PHE A 199 -1.60 -7.15 43.22
CA PHE A 199 -2.44 -7.39 44.38
C PHE A 199 -2.37 -8.85 44.85
N ASN A 200 -2.40 -9.81 43.93
CA ASN A 200 -2.24 -11.22 44.26
C ASN A 200 -0.86 -11.51 44.86
N ARG A 201 0.21 -10.93 44.30
CA ARG A 201 1.59 -11.13 44.79
C ARG A 201 1.77 -10.56 46.19
N GLU A 202 1.26 -9.37 46.44
CA GLU A 202 1.31 -8.71 47.75
C GLU A 202 0.60 -9.55 48.82
N ASN A 203 -0.62 -9.98 48.55
CA ASN A 203 -1.39 -10.78 49.51
C ASN A 203 -0.80 -12.18 49.71
N GLN A 204 -0.25 -12.81 48.67
CA GLN A 204 0.46 -14.07 48.81
C GLN A 204 1.72 -13.91 49.68
N SER A 205 2.47 -12.83 49.51
CA SER A 205 3.64 -12.53 50.34
C SER A 205 3.26 -12.27 51.80
N LEU A 206 2.15 -11.55 52.02
CA LEU A 206 1.64 -11.27 53.36
C LEU A 206 1.21 -12.56 54.08
N SER A 207 0.45 -13.41 53.40
CA SER A 207 0.05 -14.73 53.91
C SER A 207 1.27 -15.57 54.29
N LEU A 208 2.28 -15.64 53.41
CA LEU A 208 3.49 -16.41 53.66
C LEU A 208 4.28 -15.87 54.87
N SER A 209 4.37 -14.55 55.04
CA SER A 209 4.99 -13.94 56.22
C SER A 209 4.28 -14.35 57.51
N ARG A 210 2.95 -14.25 57.53
CA ARG A 210 2.13 -14.62 58.68
C ARG A 210 2.22 -16.11 59.00
N ALA A 211 2.23 -16.96 57.98
CA ALA A 211 2.41 -18.41 58.17
C ALA A 211 3.77 -18.74 58.79
N LYS A 212 4.83 -18.05 58.36
CA LYS A 212 6.16 -18.19 58.94
C LYS A 212 6.19 -17.72 60.39
N GLU A 213 5.66 -16.53 60.68
CA GLU A 213 5.58 -15.99 62.05
C GLU A 213 4.79 -16.92 62.99
N ALA A 214 3.66 -17.47 62.53
CA ALA A 214 2.87 -18.42 63.29
C ALA A 214 3.62 -19.74 63.56
N SER A 215 4.35 -20.24 62.56
CA SER A 215 5.20 -21.43 62.70
C SER A 215 6.36 -21.19 63.67
N ASP A 216 7.08 -20.08 63.53
CA ASP A 216 8.24 -19.74 64.37
C ASP A 216 7.80 -19.54 65.82
N ALA A 217 6.66 -18.88 66.05
CA ALA A 217 6.07 -18.73 67.38
C ALA A 217 5.71 -20.08 68.01
N LYS A 218 5.11 -21.00 67.23
CA LYS A 218 4.79 -22.36 67.70
C LYS A 218 6.05 -23.15 68.04
N GLN A 219 7.07 -23.12 67.19
CA GLN A 219 8.35 -23.80 67.46
C GLN A 219 9.03 -23.25 68.72
N THR A 220 9.02 -21.92 68.89
CA THR A 220 9.58 -21.26 70.07
C THR A 220 8.85 -21.69 71.34
N ARG A 221 7.51 -21.72 71.33
CA ARG A 221 6.72 -22.20 72.48
C ARG A 221 7.02 -23.66 72.82
N ALA A 222 7.13 -24.52 71.82
CA ALA A 222 7.53 -25.92 71.99
C ALA A 222 8.91 -26.05 72.65
N LEU A 223 9.89 -25.25 72.21
CA LEU A 223 11.25 -25.25 72.78
C LEU A 223 11.29 -24.82 74.24
N TYR A 224 10.42 -23.90 74.66
CA TYR A 224 10.32 -23.44 76.05
C TYR A 224 9.31 -24.23 76.89
N GLY A 225 8.70 -25.29 76.35
CA GLY A 225 7.70 -26.09 77.08
C GLY A 225 6.41 -25.34 77.41
N LEU A 226 6.04 -24.34 76.61
CA LEU A 226 4.87 -23.48 76.81
C LEU A 226 3.62 -23.97 76.04
N ASP A 227 3.68 -25.17 75.44
CA ASP A 227 2.59 -25.75 74.66
C ASP A 227 1.55 -26.50 75.52
N ASP A 228 1.78 -26.64 76.82
CA ASP A 228 0.86 -27.27 77.78
C ASP A 228 0.13 -26.21 78.64
N ALA A 229 -0.95 -25.62 78.10
CA ALA A 229 -2.01 -24.94 78.86
C ALA A 229 -3.31 -24.86 78.04
#